data_AF-A0A6N7GLI4-F1
#
_entry.id   AF-A0A6N7GLI4-F1
#
_cell.length_a   1.000
_cell.length_b   1.000
_cell.length_c   1.000
_cell.angle_alpha   90.00
_cell.angle_beta   90.00
_cell.angle_gamma   90.00
#
_symmetry.space_group_name_H-M   'P 1'
#
loop_
_entity.id
_entity.type
_entity.pdbx_description
1 polymer ?
#
loop_
_entity_poly.entity_id
_entity_poly.type
_entity_poly.pdbx_seq_one_letter_code
_entity_poly.pdbx_strand_id
1 'polypeptide(L)'
;MSHFRSNLRDIAFNLFEVFHTEEYLGAPPFAQMDPDTARGVLNEVERLASTAFADSFVEGDRIGARMVEEGTVVLPEGMNRSLDAYF
;
A
#
# COMPACT_ATOMS: atom_id res chain seq x y z
N MET A 1 1.76 -6.93 15.37
CA MET A 1 0.42 -6.65 14.82
C MET A 1 0.17 -5.18 14.97
N SER A 2 -0.02 -4.47 13.84
CA SER A 2 -0.28 -3.04 13.79
C SER A 2 -1.79 -2.74 13.92
N HIS A 3 -2.16 -1.46 13.88
CA HIS A 3 -3.57 -1.04 13.92
C HIS A 3 -4.34 -1.40 12.64
N PHE A 4 -3.65 -1.57 11.52
CA PHE A 4 -4.26 -1.86 10.23
C PHE A 4 -4.59 -3.35 10.11
N ARG A 5 -5.84 -3.65 9.76
CA ARG A 5 -6.33 -5.01 9.50
C ARG A 5 -6.79 -5.08 8.05
N SER A 6 -6.01 -5.75 7.21
CA SER A 6 -6.35 -5.91 5.81
C SER A 6 -7.51 -6.91 5.62
N ASN A 7 -8.23 -6.76 4.51
CA ASN A 7 -9.16 -7.76 4.01
C ASN A 7 -8.78 -8.17 2.58
N LEU A 8 -7.52 -8.54 2.40
CA LEU A 8 -6.97 -8.89 1.09
C LEU A 8 -7.72 -10.06 0.43
N ARG A 9 -8.23 -11.00 1.24
CA ARG A 9 -9.03 -12.14 0.75
C ARG A 9 -10.29 -11.69 0.01
N ASP A 10 -10.99 -10.67 0.52
CA ASP A 10 -12.22 -10.15 -0.10
C ASP A 10 -11.93 -9.33 -1.35
N ILE A 11 -10.82 -8.60 -1.38
CA ILE A 11 -10.34 -7.94 -2.61
C ILE A 11 -10.05 -8.99 -3.69
N ALA A 12 -9.32 -10.05 -3.33
CA ALA A 12 -9.02 -11.15 -4.25
C ALA A 12 -10.30 -11.89 -4.70
N PHE A 13 -11.27 -12.08 -3.79
CA PHE A 13 -12.58 -12.65 -4.12
C PHE A 13 -13.28 -11.84 -5.22
N ASN A 14 -13.41 -10.54 -5.01
CA ASN A 14 -14.07 -9.69 -6.00
C ASN A 14 -13.32 -9.69 -7.34
N LEU A 15 -12.01 -9.53 -7.32
CA LEU A 15 -11.22 -9.43 -8.56
C LEU A 15 -11.24 -10.74 -9.37
N PHE A 16 -11.01 -11.88 -8.73
CA PHE A 16 -10.75 -13.14 -9.44
C PHE A 16 -11.96 -14.07 -9.50
N GLU A 17 -12.83 -14.07 -8.49
CA GLU A 17 -13.96 -14.98 -8.41
C GLU A 17 -15.28 -14.34 -8.85
N VAL A 18 -15.47 -13.03 -8.62
CA VAL A 18 -16.70 -12.32 -9.03
C VAL A 18 -16.56 -11.69 -10.41
N PHE A 19 -15.47 -10.94 -10.64
CA PHE A 19 -15.27 -10.19 -11.88
C PHE A 19 -14.37 -10.91 -12.90
N HIS A 20 -13.78 -12.05 -12.52
CA HIS A 20 -12.92 -12.85 -13.41
C HIS A 20 -11.82 -12.04 -14.09
N THR A 21 -11.22 -11.09 -13.36
CA THR A 21 -10.20 -10.17 -13.90
C THR A 21 -8.99 -10.91 -14.48
N GLU A 22 -8.70 -12.10 -13.95
CA GLU A 22 -7.65 -13.00 -14.46
C GLU A 22 -7.82 -13.41 -15.93
N GLU A 23 -9.03 -13.38 -16.49
CA GLU A 23 -9.27 -13.68 -17.91
C GLU A 23 -8.68 -12.61 -18.85
N TYR A 24 -8.44 -11.40 -18.35
CA TYR A 24 -7.90 -10.28 -19.13
C TYR A 24 -6.41 -10.03 -18.89
N LEU A 25 -5.85 -10.58 -17.82
CA LEU A 25 -4.44 -10.47 -17.48
C LEU A 25 -3.58 -11.33 -18.41
N GLY A 26 -2.44 -10.81 -18.86
CA GLY A 26 -1.55 -11.45 -19.83
C GLY A 26 -1.94 -11.25 -21.30
N ALA A 27 -3.04 -10.54 -21.58
CA ALA A 27 -3.45 -10.14 -22.93
C ALA A 27 -3.43 -8.60 -23.09
N PRO A 28 -3.28 -8.04 -24.30
CA PRO A 28 -3.37 -6.60 -24.51
C PRO A 28 -4.72 -6.03 -24.01
N PRO A 29 -4.72 -4.88 -23.30
CA PRO A 29 -3.59 -3.99 -23.03
C PRO A 29 -2.74 -4.36 -21.79
N PHE A 30 -3.08 -5.42 -21.07
CA PHE A 30 -2.45 -5.85 -19.80
C PHE A 30 -1.42 -6.97 -19.98
N ALA A 31 -0.75 -7.03 -21.14
CA ALA A 31 0.18 -8.10 -21.49
C ALA A 31 1.38 -8.26 -20.54
N GLN A 32 1.68 -7.25 -19.72
CA GLN A 32 2.78 -7.24 -18.76
C GLN A 32 2.39 -7.72 -17.35
N MET A 33 1.11 -8.02 -17.12
CA MET A 33 0.59 -8.44 -15.82
C MET A 33 -0.17 -9.74 -15.98
N ASP A 34 0.35 -10.84 -15.46
CA ASP A 34 -0.37 -12.11 -15.35
C ASP A 34 -1.09 -12.24 -13.98
N PRO A 35 -2.02 -13.21 -13.82
CA PRO A 35 -2.77 -13.38 -12.58
C PRO A 35 -1.93 -13.68 -11.33
N ASP A 36 -0.79 -14.37 -11.46
CA ASP A 36 0.08 -14.70 -10.33
C ASP A 36 0.86 -13.47 -9.89
N THR A 37 1.38 -12.71 -10.86
CA THR A 37 2.03 -11.41 -10.63
C THR A 37 1.05 -10.44 -9.96
N ALA A 38 -0.20 -10.35 -10.42
CA ALA A 38 -1.22 -9.49 -9.81
C ALA A 38 -1.49 -9.87 -8.34
N ARG A 39 -1.60 -11.16 -8.03
CA ARG A 39 -1.73 -11.64 -6.64
C ARG A 39 -0.48 -11.32 -5.82
N GLY A 40 0.70 -11.45 -6.39
CA GLY A 40 1.97 -11.09 -5.76
C GLY A 40 2.02 -9.61 -5.37
N VAL A 41 1.65 -8.72 -6.29
CA VAL A 41 1.57 -7.27 -6.04
C VAL A 41 0.60 -6.97 -4.90
N LEU A 42 -0.60 -7.56 -4.91
CA LEU A 42 -1.58 -7.34 -3.86
C LEU A 42 -1.07 -7.79 -2.47
N ASN A 43 -0.38 -8.93 -2.39
CA ASN A 43 0.23 -9.40 -1.15
C ASN A 43 1.33 -8.45 -0.67
N GLU A 44 2.18 -7.96 -1.58
CA GLU A 44 3.28 -7.09 -1.18
C GLU A 44 2.80 -5.71 -0.74
N VAL A 45 1.78 -5.16 -1.41
CA VAL A 45 1.13 -3.92 -0.98
C VAL A 45 0.45 -4.10 0.38
N GLU A 46 -0.21 -5.24 0.62
CA GLU A 46 -0.78 -5.55 1.93
C GLU A 46 0.29 -5.61 3.01
N ARG A 47 1.42 -6.26 2.74
CA ARG A 47 2.55 -6.35 3.67
C ARG A 47 3.10 -4.96 3.98
N LEU A 48 3.32 -4.11 2.97
CA LEU A 48 3.77 -2.72 3.17
C LEU A 48 2.77 -1.91 3.99
N ALA A 49 1.48 -2.05 3.70
CA ALA A 49 0.41 -1.36 4.41
C ALA A 49 0.30 -1.79 5.88
N SER A 50 0.42 -3.09 6.17
CA SER A 50 0.30 -3.65 7.52
C SER A 50 1.58 -3.53 8.36
N THR A 51 2.71 -3.22 7.74
CA THR A 51 4.02 -3.01 8.39
C THR A 51 4.45 -1.54 8.31
N ALA A 52 5.33 -1.19 7.38
CA ALA A 52 6.01 0.10 7.31
C ALA A 52 5.04 1.28 7.40
N PHE A 53 3.94 1.26 6.64
CA PHE A 53 2.98 2.37 6.66
C PHE A 53 2.20 2.46 7.97
N ALA A 54 1.75 1.33 8.49
CA ALA A 54 1.00 1.29 9.75
C ALA A 54 1.84 1.72 10.97
N ASP A 55 3.16 1.52 10.91
CA ASP A 55 4.07 1.88 12.00
C ASP A 55 4.09 3.40 12.26
N SER A 56 4.03 4.21 11.21
CA SER A 56 4.02 5.68 11.33
C SER A 56 2.67 6.31 11.66
N PHE A 57 1.58 5.54 11.69
CA PHE A 57 0.22 6.09 11.79
C PHE A 57 -0.01 6.92 13.06
N VAL A 58 0.36 6.38 14.22
CA VAL A 58 0.19 7.08 15.50
C VAL A 58 1.14 8.27 15.60
N GLU A 59 2.41 8.09 15.24
CA GLU A 59 3.40 9.18 15.24
C GLU A 59 2.95 10.32 14.34
N GLY A 60 2.40 9.98 13.18
CA GLY A 60 1.93 10.93 12.20
C GLY A 60 0.80 11.82 12.70
N ASP A 61 -0.16 11.26 13.45
CA ASP A 61 -1.24 12.02 14.09
C ASP A 61 -0.76 12.83 15.30
N ARG A 62 0.07 12.22 16.16
CA ARG A 62 0.44 12.82 17.46
C ARG A 62 1.53 13.89 17.35
N ILE A 63 2.44 13.76 16.40
CA ILE A 63 3.53 14.71 16.15
C ILE A 63 3.15 15.67 15.02
N GLY A 64 2.59 15.15 13.92
CA GLY A 64 2.17 15.94 12.77
C GLY A 64 3.30 16.55 11.95
N ALA A 65 2.93 17.06 10.78
CA ALA A 65 3.83 17.88 9.97
C ALA A 65 3.97 19.29 10.58
N ARG A 66 5.18 19.84 10.58
CA ARG A 66 5.44 21.18 11.11
C ARG A 66 6.11 22.07 10.06
N MET A 67 5.63 23.30 9.93
CA MET A 67 6.33 24.33 9.18
C MET A 67 7.54 24.79 10.00
N VAL A 68 8.74 24.71 9.42
CA VAL A 68 9.98 25.14 10.09
C VAL A 68 10.47 26.48 9.59
N GLU A 69 10.18 26.80 8.34
CA GLU A 69 10.49 28.06 7.65
C GLU A 69 9.38 28.34 6.64
N GLU A 70 9.30 29.57 6.13
CA GLU A 70 8.30 29.92 5.12
C GLU A 70 8.46 29.04 3.87
N GLY A 71 7.41 28.27 3.55
CA GLY A 71 7.43 27.32 2.44
C GLY A 71 8.07 25.95 2.72
N THR A 72 8.64 25.73 3.92
CA THR A 72 9.31 24.46 4.26
C THR A 72 8.57 23.73 5.38
N VAL A 73 8.16 22.49 5.09
CA VAL A 73 7.47 21.60 6.02
C VAL A 73 8.33 20.36 6.29
N VAL A 74 8.43 19.97 7.56
CA VAL A 74 9.14 18.77 8.00
C VAL A 74 8.12 17.75 8.50
N LEU A 75 8.22 16.53 7.99
CA LEU A 75 7.44 15.38 8.44
C LEU A 75 8.12 14.70 9.65
N PRO A 76 7.35 14.01 10.51
CA PRO A 76 7.91 13.13 11.53
C PRO A 76 8.82 12.07 10.92
N GLU A 77 9.83 11.62 11.67
CA GLU A 77 10.82 10.66 11.18
C GLU A 77 10.17 9.33 10.80
N GLY A 78 9.16 8.89 11.55
CA GLY A 78 8.38 7.70 11.19
C GLY A 78 7.70 7.81 9.85
N MET A 79 7.13 8.97 9.51
CA MET A 79 6.53 9.16 8.18
C MET A 79 7.58 9.08 7.07
N ASN A 80 8.76 9.68 7.27
CA ASN A 80 9.85 9.59 6.27
C ASN A 80 10.25 8.13 6.03
N ARG A 81 10.44 7.34 7.10
CA ARG A 81 10.75 5.90 6.97
C ARG A 81 9.66 5.12 6.22
N SER A 82 8.38 5.45 6.45
CA SER A 82 7.28 4.83 5.71
C SER A 82 7.31 5.18 4.22
N LEU A 83 7.63 6.42 3.88
CA LEU A 83 7.73 6.88 2.49
C LEU A 83 8.94 6.25 1.79
N ASP A 84 10.11 6.21 2.45
CA ASP A 84 11.34 5.58 1.94
C ASP A 84 11.18 4.06 1.73
N ALA A 85 10.24 3.42 2.43
CA ALA A 85 9.93 2.00 2.21
C ALA A 85 9.19 1.73 0.89
N TYR A 86 8.69 2.77 0.21
CA TYR A 86 7.92 2.66 -1.03
C TYR A 86 8.53 3.41 -2.21
N PHE A 87 9.10 4.61 -1.99
CA PHE A 87 9.69 5.46 -3.01
C PHE A 87 11.20 5.26 -3.12
#